data_AF-A0A932P4I8-F1
#
_entry.id   AF-A0A932P4I8-F1
#
_cell.length_a   1.000
_cell.length_b   1.000
_cell.length_c   1.000
_cell.angle_alpha   90.00
_cell.angle_beta   90.00
_cell.angle_gamma   90.00
#
_symmetry.space_group_name_H-M   'P 1'
#
loop_
_entity.id
_entity.type
_entity.pdbx_description
1 polymer ?
#
loop_
_entity_poly.entity_id
_entity_poly.type
_entity_poly.pdbx_seq_one_letter_code
_entity_poly.pdbx_strand_id
1 'polypeptide(L)'
;MKDHVETAAANTVKHSYTIPCASAFRDAVDKLALRRRVNVGDIARSVLLVVAPEIVAACPDPGEPEPDDRETVILKSGPAEGRPWRRKPRLQVRMAPGYSVEAIRKALGMALSMAEGELRLRIDQPGEEPPPPPPRKEEADTAYPKVERRRGVREQSHKLAAVSEEIDRLRAIINVLAFEPLPDGVVTRADALYVLGFPPGDDPDRRTVRAKFRMLATIHHPDSNHGNHHRMSQLNQAMEVLRDE
;
A
#
# COMPACT_ATOMS: atom_id res chain seq x y z
N MET A 1 13.55 -37.60 -14.36
CA MET A 1 12.19 -37.90 -14.83
C MET A 1 11.26 -37.68 -13.65
N LYS A 2 10.45 -36.61 -13.69
CA LYS A 2 9.24 -36.37 -12.88
C LYS A 2 9.50 -36.17 -11.36
N ASP A 3 9.10 -35.08 -10.69
CA ASP A 3 7.94 -34.23 -10.86
C ASP A 3 8.21 -32.79 -10.40
N HIS A 4 8.04 -31.85 -11.33
CA HIS A 4 7.54 -30.51 -11.01
C HIS A 4 6.01 -30.60 -11.00
N VAL A 5 5.40 -29.65 -10.28
CA VAL A 5 3.97 -29.30 -10.21
C VAL A 5 3.24 -29.88 -9.00
N GLU A 6 3.22 -29.08 -7.95
CA GLU A 6 1.96 -28.84 -7.25
C GLU A 6 1.78 -27.33 -7.05
N THR A 7 1.15 -26.71 -8.04
CA THR A 7 0.67 -25.33 -7.99
C THR A 7 -0.57 -25.31 -7.11
N ALA A 8 -0.37 -25.24 -5.79
CA ALA A 8 -1.42 -24.80 -4.89
C ALA A 8 -1.47 -23.27 -4.95
N ALA A 9 -2.56 -22.72 -5.52
CA ALA A 9 -2.96 -21.33 -5.30
C ALA A 9 -3.36 -21.18 -3.82
N ALA A 10 -2.36 -21.22 -2.93
CA ALA A 10 -2.55 -20.95 -1.52
C ALA A 10 -2.88 -19.47 -1.37
N ASN A 11 -3.92 -19.17 -0.57
CA ASN A 11 -4.21 -17.84 -0.03
C ASN A 11 -2.94 -17.30 0.65
N THR A 12 -2.05 -16.71 -0.14
CA THR A 12 -0.80 -16.14 0.35
C THR A 12 -1.16 -14.82 0.99
N VAL A 13 -1.45 -14.88 2.29
CA VAL A 13 -1.71 -13.71 3.11
C VAL A 13 -0.51 -12.77 2.95
N LYS A 14 -0.75 -11.63 2.31
CA LYS A 14 0.27 -10.61 2.09
C LYS A 14 0.83 -10.16 3.43
N HIS A 15 2.12 -10.36 3.66
CA HIS A 15 2.83 -9.95 4.87
C HIS A 15 3.30 -8.50 4.75
N SER A 16 3.25 -7.74 5.85
CA SER A 16 3.67 -6.35 5.89
C SER A 16 5.02 -6.23 6.58
N TYR A 17 6.05 -5.93 5.80
CA TYR A 17 7.42 -5.68 6.25
C TYR A 17 7.60 -4.22 6.65
N THR A 18 8.24 -3.99 7.80
CA THR A 18 8.78 -2.68 8.19
C THR A 18 10.29 -2.73 8.04
N ILE A 19 10.84 -1.95 7.12
CA ILE A 19 12.25 -1.97 6.74
C ILE A 19 12.87 -0.66 7.21
N PRO A 20 13.60 -0.62 8.34
CA PRO A 20 14.39 0.53 8.71
C PRO A 20 15.42 0.80 7.61
N CYS A 21 15.53 2.05 7.17
CA CYS A 21 16.50 2.46 6.16
C CYS A 21 16.78 3.96 6.28
N ALA A 22 17.89 4.43 5.73
CA ALA A 22 18.18 5.86 5.68
C ALA A 22 17.09 6.64 4.92
N SER A 23 16.84 7.89 5.31
CA SER A 23 15.87 8.79 4.67
C SER A 23 16.19 8.99 3.19
N ALA A 24 17.45 9.21 2.85
CA ALA A 24 17.88 9.38 1.47
C ALA A 24 17.56 8.15 0.61
N PHE A 25 17.79 6.95 1.16
CA PHE A 25 17.47 5.69 0.48
C PHE A 25 15.96 5.52 0.30
N ARG A 26 15.18 5.73 1.36
CA ARG A 26 13.71 5.71 1.31
C ARG A 26 13.19 6.62 0.21
N ASP A 27 13.62 7.87 0.21
CA ASP A 27 13.14 8.90 -0.72
C ASP A 27 13.54 8.56 -2.17
N ALA A 28 14.71 7.98 -2.39
CA ALA A 28 15.14 7.51 -3.71
C ALA A 28 14.25 6.35 -4.22
N VAL A 29 13.94 5.38 -3.35
CA VAL A 29 13.05 4.25 -3.66
C VAL A 29 11.63 4.73 -3.94
N ASP A 30 11.09 5.65 -3.13
CA ASP A 30 9.75 6.22 -3.35
C ASP A 30 9.68 7.01 -4.66
N LYS A 31 10.73 7.79 -4.99
CA LYS A 31 10.85 8.47 -6.29
C LYS A 31 10.91 7.47 -7.44
N LEU A 32 11.61 6.35 -7.29
CA LEU A 32 11.64 5.29 -8.31
C LEU A 32 10.26 4.68 -8.50
N ALA A 33 9.56 4.34 -7.41
CA ALA A 33 8.20 3.82 -7.40
C ALA A 33 7.23 4.76 -8.10
N LEU A 34 7.28 6.06 -7.77
CA LEU A 34 6.47 7.09 -8.41
C LEU A 34 6.76 7.20 -9.92
N ARG A 35 8.03 7.26 -10.32
CA ARG A 35 8.43 7.34 -11.74
C ARG A 35 7.97 6.12 -12.53
N ARG A 36 8.01 4.93 -11.93
CA ARG A 36 7.58 3.67 -12.54
C ARG A 36 6.07 3.41 -12.41
N ARG A 37 5.34 4.24 -11.64
CA ARG A 37 3.91 4.10 -11.33
C ARG A 37 3.56 2.73 -10.72
N VAL A 38 4.40 2.26 -9.80
CA VAL A 38 4.22 1.00 -9.06
C VAL A 38 4.42 1.25 -7.56
N ASN A 39 4.03 0.30 -6.71
CA ASN A 39 4.37 0.38 -5.28
C ASN A 39 5.79 -0.19 -5.01
N VAL A 40 6.38 0.21 -3.88
CA VAL A 40 7.72 -0.25 -3.48
C VAL A 40 7.80 -1.78 -3.36
N GLY A 41 6.72 -2.43 -2.91
CA GLY A 41 6.68 -3.88 -2.79
C GLY A 41 6.73 -4.61 -4.13
N ASP A 42 6.20 -4.01 -5.20
CA ASP A 42 6.26 -4.57 -6.55
C ASP A 42 7.67 -4.42 -7.13
N ILE A 43 8.39 -3.33 -6.81
CA ILE A 43 9.80 -3.19 -7.16
C ILE A 43 10.63 -4.29 -6.49
N ALA A 44 10.53 -4.40 -5.16
CA ALA A 44 11.26 -5.41 -4.39
C ALA A 44 10.96 -6.82 -4.89
N ARG A 45 9.67 -7.16 -5.07
CA ARG A 45 9.25 -8.47 -5.58
C ARG A 45 9.78 -8.74 -6.97
N SER A 46 9.78 -7.76 -7.87
CA SER A 46 10.29 -7.94 -9.24
C SER A 46 11.77 -8.32 -9.23
N VAL A 47 12.59 -7.65 -8.41
CA VAL A 47 14.01 -8.01 -8.28
C VAL A 47 14.17 -9.39 -7.65
N LEU A 48 13.47 -9.67 -6.55
CA LEU A 48 13.57 -10.95 -5.83
C LEU A 48 13.04 -12.15 -6.63
N LEU A 49 12.23 -11.94 -7.67
CA LEU A 49 11.74 -12.99 -8.56
C LEU A 49 12.63 -13.20 -9.79
N VAL A 50 13.28 -12.13 -10.28
CA VAL A 50 14.06 -12.17 -11.53
C VAL A 50 15.54 -12.46 -11.26
N VAL A 51 16.07 -11.99 -10.12
CA VAL A 51 17.48 -12.11 -9.77
C VAL A 51 17.67 -13.28 -8.80
N ALA A 52 18.68 -14.11 -9.08
CA ALA A 52 19.02 -15.25 -8.24
C ALA A 52 19.35 -14.80 -6.80
N PRO A 53 18.90 -15.53 -5.75
CA PRO A 53 19.09 -15.14 -4.36
C PRO A 53 20.55 -14.87 -3.98
N GLU A 54 21.49 -15.59 -4.57
CA GLU A 54 22.93 -15.48 -4.33
C GLU A 54 23.47 -14.12 -4.81
N ILE A 55 22.97 -13.65 -5.96
CA ILE A 55 23.33 -12.34 -6.53
C ILE A 55 22.75 -11.21 -5.67
N VAL A 56 21.53 -11.37 -5.17
CA VAL A 56 20.93 -10.41 -4.23
C VAL A 56 21.72 -10.36 -2.93
N ALA A 57 22.12 -11.52 -2.40
CA ALA A 57 22.89 -11.61 -1.15
C ALA A 57 24.27 -10.93 -1.25
N ALA A 58 24.91 -11.02 -2.42
CA ALA A 58 26.22 -10.42 -2.70
C ALA A 58 26.17 -8.90 -2.90
N CYS A 59 24.99 -8.32 -3.12
CA CYS A 59 24.83 -6.88 -3.29
C CYS A 59 25.11 -6.14 -1.95
N PRO A 60 25.84 -5.00 -1.97
CA PRO A 60 26.04 -4.18 -0.78
C PRO A 60 24.70 -3.77 -0.15
N ASP A 61 24.57 -3.92 1.17
CA ASP A 61 23.37 -3.48 1.86
C ASP A 61 23.40 -1.95 2.05
N PRO A 62 22.37 -1.20 1.60
CA PRO A 62 22.25 0.23 1.87
C PRO A 62 22.19 0.60 3.36
N GLY A 63 21.96 -0.37 4.25
CA GLY A 63 22.11 -0.22 5.68
C GLY A 63 20.91 0.40 6.41
N GLU A 64 21.02 0.41 7.74
CA GLU A 64 20.08 1.08 8.64
C GLU A 64 20.32 2.60 8.69
N PRO A 65 19.32 3.39 9.12
CA PRO A 65 19.50 4.83 9.27
C PRO A 65 20.52 5.14 10.37
N GLU A 66 21.36 6.15 10.12
CA GLU A 66 22.31 6.70 11.09
C GLU A 66 21.60 7.19 12.37
N PRO A 67 22.31 7.33 13.51
CA PRO A 67 21.72 7.80 14.77
C PRO A 67 21.00 9.15 14.68
N ASP A 68 21.47 10.05 13.82
CA ASP A 68 20.86 11.38 13.64
C ASP A 68 19.78 11.42 12.55
N ASP A 69 19.73 10.41 11.70
CA ASP A 69 18.71 10.29 10.65
C ASP A 69 17.38 9.87 11.29
N ARG A 70 16.54 10.87 11.56
CA ARG A 70 15.26 10.72 12.26
C ARG A 70 14.17 11.46 11.53
N GLU A 71 13.10 10.74 11.23
CA GLU A 71 11.87 11.28 10.68
C GLU A 71 11.02 11.86 11.81
N THR A 72 10.54 13.09 11.65
CA THR A 72 9.55 13.71 12.54
C THR A 72 8.16 13.40 12.04
N VAL A 73 7.36 12.72 12.86
CA VAL A 73 5.97 12.37 12.55
C VAL A 73 5.06 12.93 13.63
N ILE A 74 4.03 13.66 13.22
CA ILE A 74 2.99 14.14 14.14
C ILE A 74 2.13 12.94 14.55
N LEU A 75 2.05 12.67 15.85
CA LEU A 75 1.21 11.59 16.37
C LEU A 75 -0.27 11.94 16.11
N LYS A 76 -1.00 11.02 15.48
CA LYS A 76 -2.42 11.19 15.13
C LYS A 76 -3.39 10.69 16.20
N SER A 77 -2.87 10.11 17.29
CA SER A 77 -3.70 9.47 18.32
C SER A 77 -2.94 9.28 19.63
N GLY A 78 -3.67 9.21 20.75
CA GLY A 78 -3.14 8.92 22.09
C GLY A 78 -2.88 10.18 22.92
N PRO A 79 -2.38 10.05 24.16
CA PRO A 79 -2.18 11.20 25.07
C PRO A 79 -1.15 12.22 24.57
N ALA A 80 -0.38 11.87 23.54
CA ALA A 80 0.59 12.73 22.86
C ALA A 80 0.16 13.11 21.44
N GLU A 81 -1.13 13.00 21.10
CA GLU A 81 -1.68 13.45 19.81
C GLU A 81 -1.32 14.92 19.52
N GLY A 82 -1.00 15.21 18.26
CA GLY A 82 -0.55 16.51 17.80
C GLY A 82 0.93 16.82 18.12
N ARG A 83 1.61 16.01 18.96
CA ARG A 83 3.04 16.24 19.25
C ARG A 83 3.94 15.64 18.16
N PRO A 84 5.04 16.33 17.80
CA PRO A 84 6.05 15.79 16.89
C PRO A 84 6.83 14.66 17.58
N TRP A 85 6.87 13.49 16.95
CA TRP A 85 7.60 12.32 17.41
C TRP A 85 8.73 11.98 16.45
N ARG A 86 9.96 11.87 16.97
CA ARG A 86 11.13 11.48 16.17
C ARG A 86 11.26 9.96 16.17
N ARG A 87 11.30 9.35 14.99
CA ARG A 87 11.48 7.90 14.80
C ARG A 87 12.51 7.60 13.72
N LYS A 88 13.00 6.36 13.68
CA LYS A 88 13.83 5.88 12.57
C LYS A 88 13.01 5.91 11.27
N PRO A 89 13.55 6.47 10.16
CA PRO A 89 12.95 6.35 8.84
C PRO A 89 12.84 4.88 8.43
N ARG A 90 11.79 4.55 7.69
CA ARG A 90 11.46 3.17 7.30
C ARG A 90 10.61 3.12 6.05
N LEU A 91 10.73 2.03 5.30
CA LEU A 91 9.83 1.65 4.23
C LEU A 91 8.83 0.61 4.74
N GLN A 92 7.56 0.78 4.38
CA GLN A 92 6.52 -0.23 4.63
C GLN A 92 6.20 -0.95 3.32
N VAL A 93 6.47 -2.25 3.28
CA VAL A 93 6.37 -3.07 2.07
C VAL A 93 5.42 -4.23 2.31
N ARG A 94 4.42 -4.40 1.44
CA ARG A 94 3.45 -5.50 1.53
C ARG A 94 3.67 -6.50 0.39
N MET A 95 4.14 -7.70 0.72
CA MET A 95 4.43 -8.76 -0.26
C MET A 95 4.35 -10.17 0.36
N ALA A 96 4.63 -11.21 -0.44
CA ALA A 96 4.64 -12.58 0.07
C ALA A 96 5.67 -12.73 1.20
N PRO A 97 5.37 -13.55 2.23
CA PRO A 97 6.31 -13.83 3.31
C PRO A 97 7.51 -14.66 2.80
N GLY A 98 8.58 -14.74 3.61
CA GLY A 98 9.74 -15.61 3.33
C GLY A 98 11.05 -14.86 3.04
N TYR A 99 11.03 -13.53 2.98
CA TYR A 99 12.22 -12.71 2.76
C TYR A 99 12.68 -12.04 4.06
N SER A 100 14.00 -11.91 4.23
CA SER A 100 14.58 -11.11 5.31
C SER A 100 14.52 -9.61 4.97
N VAL A 101 14.47 -8.76 6.00
CA VAL A 101 14.48 -7.29 5.83
C VAL A 101 15.71 -6.82 5.07
N GLU A 102 16.88 -7.43 5.34
CA GLU A 102 18.14 -7.17 4.63
C GLU A 102 18.05 -7.55 3.15
N ALA A 103 17.50 -8.72 2.82
CA ALA A 103 17.34 -9.14 1.42
C ALA A 103 16.42 -8.18 0.65
N ILE A 104 15.36 -7.67 1.30
CA ILE A 104 14.48 -6.67 0.69
C ILE A 104 15.23 -5.34 0.50
N ARG A 105 16.05 -4.91 1.48
CA ARG A 105 16.84 -3.68 1.38
C ARG A 105 17.87 -3.76 0.25
N LYS A 106 18.61 -4.87 0.15
CA LYS A 106 19.54 -5.17 -0.95
C LYS A 106 18.83 -5.20 -2.31
N ALA A 107 17.67 -5.85 -2.40
CA ALA A 107 16.89 -5.89 -3.65
C ALA A 107 16.44 -4.49 -4.10
N LEU A 108 16.02 -3.64 -3.16
CA LEU A 108 15.66 -2.25 -3.46
C LEU A 108 16.88 -1.40 -3.84
N GLY A 109 18.04 -1.62 -3.20
CA GLY A 109 19.31 -1.00 -3.60
C GLY A 109 19.72 -1.39 -5.02
N MET A 110 19.63 -2.68 -5.34
CA MET A 110 19.85 -3.18 -6.69
C MET A 110 18.92 -2.53 -7.72
N ALA A 111 17.64 -2.35 -7.39
CA ALA A 111 16.69 -1.68 -8.27
C ALA A 111 17.06 -0.21 -8.54
N LEU A 112 17.60 0.51 -7.55
CA LEU A 112 18.12 1.87 -7.74
C LEU A 112 19.33 1.86 -8.67
N SER A 113 20.31 0.99 -8.44
CA SER A 113 21.48 0.87 -9.31
C SER A 113 21.11 0.51 -10.76
N MET A 114 20.10 -0.35 -10.96
CA MET A 114 19.58 -0.64 -12.30
C MET A 114 18.88 0.58 -12.93
N ALA A 115 18.17 1.39 -12.14
CA ALA A 115 17.49 2.58 -12.63
C ALA A 115 18.45 3.73 -12.96
N GLU A 116 19.59 3.80 -12.29
CA GLU A 116 20.68 4.76 -12.55
C GLU A 116 21.61 4.31 -13.69
N GLY A 117 21.51 3.05 -14.11
CA GLY A 117 22.31 2.47 -15.19
C GLY A 117 23.65 1.89 -14.74
N GLU A 118 23.92 1.91 -13.43
CA GLU A 118 25.11 1.32 -12.78
C GLU A 118 25.09 -0.21 -12.82
N LEU A 119 23.90 -0.82 -12.87
CA LEU A 119 23.74 -2.27 -12.98
C LEU A 119 22.91 -2.65 -14.21
N ARG A 120 23.37 -3.65 -14.96
CA ARG A 120 22.64 -4.22 -16.11
C ARG A 120 22.26 -5.66 -15.85
N LEU A 121 21.03 -6.00 -16.19
CA LEU A 121 20.55 -7.38 -16.15
C LEU A 121 20.86 -8.07 -17.47
N ARG A 122 21.54 -9.22 -17.42
CA ARG A 122 21.76 -10.11 -18.56
C ARG A 122 20.97 -11.39 -18.33
N ILE A 123 20.30 -11.87 -19.37
CA ILE A 123 19.60 -13.15 -19.36
C ILE A 123 20.45 -14.09 -20.20
N ASP A 124 21.02 -15.09 -19.55
CA ASP A 124 21.87 -16.09 -20.21
C ASP A 124 21.03 -17.32 -20.58
N GLN A 125 21.24 -17.86 -21.78
CA GLN A 125 20.79 -19.20 -22.11
C GLN A 125 21.85 -20.21 -21.64
N PRO A 126 21.48 -21.31 -20.98
CA PRO A 126 22.44 -22.31 -20.53
C PRO A 126 23.17 -22.92 -21.75
N GLY A 127 24.49 -22.72 -21.81
CA GLY A 127 25.36 -23.24 -22.87
C GLY A 127 25.88 -22.20 -23.87
N GLU A 128 25.49 -20.92 -23.75
CA GLU A 128 25.99 -19.85 -24.61
C GLU A 128 27.22 -19.18 -23.98
N GLU A 129 28.37 -19.26 -24.66
CA GLU A 129 29.60 -18.60 -24.24
C GLU A 129 29.41 -17.08 -24.25
N PRO A 130 29.97 -16.32 -23.28
CA PRO A 130 29.79 -14.88 -23.22
C PRO A 130 30.28 -14.24 -24.53
N PRO A 131 29.41 -13.54 -25.30
CA PRO A 131 29.88 -12.82 -26.46
C PRO A 131 30.89 -11.74 -26.02
N PRO A 132 31.93 -11.47 -26.81
CA PRO A 132 32.90 -10.43 -26.50
C PRO A 132 32.18 -9.10 -26.24
N PRO A 133 32.69 -8.27 -25.30
CA PRO A 133 32.02 -7.04 -24.92
C PRO A 133 31.77 -6.20 -26.17
N PRO A 134 30.52 -5.77 -26.44
CA PRO A 134 30.25 -4.97 -27.61
C PRO A 134 31.01 -3.64 -27.49
N PRO A 135 31.55 -3.10 -28.59
CA PRO A 135 32.01 -1.72 -28.58
C PRO A 135 30.86 -0.83 -28.11
N ARG A 136 31.13 0.14 -27.23
CA ARG A 136 30.15 1.13 -26.79
C ARG A 136 29.49 1.74 -28.02
N LYS A 137 28.23 1.36 -28.27
CA LYS A 137 27.39 1.97 -29.28
C LYS A 137 26.42 2.90 -28.57
N GLU A 138 26.75 4.19 -28.62
CA GLU A 138 25.73 5.18 -28.89
C GLU A 138 24.99 4.72 -30.17
N GLU A 139 23.67 4.87 -30.19
CA GLU A 139 22.78 4.51 -31.31
C GLU A 139 22.41 3.01 -31.46
N ALA A 140 21.33 2.63 -30.77
CA ALA A 140 20.44 1.55 -31.21
C ALA A 140 19.01 1.88 -30.78
N ASP A 141 18.53 3.04 -31.20
CA ASP A 141 17.10 3.34 -31.20
C ASP A 141 16.56 2.84 -32.54
N THR A 142 15.80 1.74 -32.52
CA THR A 142 14.86 1.20 -33.55
C THR A 142 14.99 -0.31 -33.75
N ALA A 143 14.22 -1.10 -32.99
CA ALA A 143 13.73 -2.42 -33.43
C ALA A 143 12.69 -3.02 -32.45
N TYR A 144 11.55 -2.36 -32.23
CA TYR A 144 10.33 -3.03 -31.74
C TYR A 144 9.11 -2.30 -32.33
N PRO A 145 8.04 -3.00 -32.75
CA PRO A 145 6.82 -2.34 -33.21
C PRO A 145 6.18 -1.58 -32.03
N LYS A 146 6.42 -0.26 -31.95
CA LYS A 146 5.91 0.66 -30.92
C LYS A 146 4.36 0.78 -30.92
N VAL A 147 3.68 0.20 -31.91
CA VAL A 147 2.23 0.42 -32.17
C VAL A 147 1.34 -0.46 -31.28
N GLU A 148 1.66 -1.74 -31.09
CA GLU A 148 0.82 -2.65 -30.28
C GLU A 148 0.87 -2.32 -28.77
N ARG A 149 2.04 -1.94 -28.25
CA ARG A 149 2.18 -1.45 -26.87
C ARG A 149 1.36 -0.18 -26.61
N ARG A 150 1.31 0.76 -27.56
CA ARG A 150 0.53 2.01 -27.38
C ARG A 150 -0.98 1.77 -27.37
N ARG A 151 -1.48 0.81 -28.15
CA ARG A 151 -2.91 0.51 -28.20
C ARG A 151 -3.40 -0.19 -26.93
N GLY A 152 -2.70 -1.24 -26.48
CA GLY A 152 -3.04 -1.93 -25.23
C GLY A 152 -2.92 -1.02 -24.00
N VAL A 153 -1.88 -0.18 -23.93
CA VAL A 153 -1.71 0.79 -22.83
C VAL A 153 -2.79 1.87 -22.86
N ARG A 154 -3.20 2.38 -24.04
CA ARG A 154 -4.32 3.34 -24.14
C ARG A 154 -5.66 2.71 -23.74
N GLU A 155 -5.97 1.52 -24.23
CA GLU A 155 -7.22 0.82 -23.87
C GLU A 155 -7.28 0.49 -22.38
N GLN A 156 -6.16 0.05 -21.78
CA GLN A 156 -6.05 -0.13 -20.33
C GLN A 156 -6.17 1.18 -19.56
N SER A 157 -5.57 2.26 -20.06
CA SER A 157 -5.64 3.58 -19.41
C SER A 157 -7.06 4.15 -19.43
N HIS A 158 -7.79 3.98 -20.52
CA HIS A 158 -9.21 4.34 -20.62
C HIS A 158 -10.09 3.51 -19.68
N LYS A 159 -9.85 2.19 -19.60
CA LYS A 159 -10.57 1.33 -18.64
C LYS A 159 -10.29 1.74 -17.19
N LEU A 160 -9.04 2.03 -16.86
CA LEU A 160 -8.66 2.50 -15.51
C LEU A 160 -9.26 3.86 -15.19
N ALA A 161 -9.30 4.79 -16.15
CA ALA A 161 -9.94 6.08 -15.98
C ALA A 161 -11.45 5.94 -15.73
N ALA A 162 -12.14 5.12 -16.53
CA ALA A 162 -13.57 4.86 -16.36
C ALA A 162 -13.89 4.23 -14.99
N VAL A 163 -13.10 3.26 -14.54
CA VAL A 163 -13.25 2.65 -13.21
C VAL A 163 -12.96 3.65 -12.09
N SER A 164 -11.97 4.53 -12.26
CA SER A 164 -11.68 5.58 -11.28
C SER A 164 -12.82 6.59 -11.17
N GLU A 165 -13.37 7.04 -12.30
CA GLU A 165 -14.53 7.94 -12.32
C GLU A 165 -15.76 7.30 -11.67
N GLU A 166 -15.97 6.00 -11.89
CA GLU A 166 -17.05 5.26 -11.23
C GLU A 166 -16.84 5.18 -9.72
N ILE A 167 -15.62 4.91 -9.24
CA ILE A 167 -15.27 4.94 -7.81
C ILE A 167 -15.54 6.31 -7.22
N ASP A 168 -15.14 7.39 -7.89
CA ASP A 168 -15.32 8.75 -7.39
C ASP A 168 -16.79 9.16 -7.37
N ARG A 169 -17.58 8.72 -8.37
CA ARG A 169 -19.04 8.89 -8.36
C ARG A 169 -19.69 8.12 -7.22
N LEU A 170 -19.30 6.86 -7.00
CA LEU A 170 -19.82 6.05 -5.89
C LEU A 170 -19.45 6.67 -4.53
N ARG A 171 -18.24 7.20 -4.38
CA ARG A 171 -17.83 7.96 -3.19
C ARG A 171 -18.67 9.21 -2.97
N ALA A 172 -18.96 9.97 -4.02
CA ALA A 172 -19.82 11.15 -3.93
C ALA A 172 -21.23 10.76 -3.47
N ILE A 173 -21.81 9.71 -4.05
CA ILE A 173 -23.13 9.19 -3.66
C ILE A 173 -23.12 8.73 -2.20
N ILE A 174 -22.13 7.95 -1.79
CA ILE A 174 -22.00 7.47 -0.40
C ILE A 174 -21.86 8.65 0.57
N ASN A 175 -21.11 9.69 0.21
CA ASN A 175 -20.96 10.87 1.06
C ASN A 175 -22.28 11.62 1.27
N VAL A 176 -23.13 11.68 0.24
CA VAL A 176 -24.48 12.28 0.32
C VAL A 176 -25.44 11.42 1.13
N LEU A 177 -25.32 10.08 1.06
CA LEU A 177 -26.23 9.15 1.74
C LEU A 177 -25.82 8.82 3.18
N ALA A 178 -24.55 9.01 3.54
CA ALA A 178 -24.10 8.79 4.90
C ALA A 178 -24.51 9.93 5.83
N PHE A 179 -24.80 9.61 7.09
CA PHE A 179 -25.27 10.58 8.07
C PHE A 179 -24.30 11.77 8.23
N GLU A 180 -24.88 12.94 8.47
CA GLU A 180 -24.13 14.13 8.84
C GLU A 180 -23.78 14.06 10.32
N PRO A 181 -22.49 14.15 10.68
CA PRO A 181 -22.09 14.20 12.07
C PRO A 181 -22.74 15.38 12.80
N LEU A 182 -23.27 15.11 13.99
CA LEU A 182 -23.91 16.12 14.82
C LEU A 182 -22.86 17.11 15.37
N PRO A 183 -23.11 18.42 15.33
CA PRO A 183 -22.12 19.43 15.75
C PRO A 183 -21.72 19.30 17.22
N ASP A 184 -22.67 18.93 18.09
CA ASP A 184 -22.46 18.80 19.52
C ASP A 184 -22.18 17.34 19.97
N GLY A 185 -22.04 16.41 19.01
CA GLY A 185 -21.92 14.98 19.27
C GLY A 185 -23.25 14.31 19.62
N VAL A 186 -23.20 13.08 20.10
CA VAL A 186 -24.39 12.29 20.46
C VAL A 186 -24.73 12.52 21.93
N VAL A 187 -25.84 13.21 22.21
CA VAL A 187 -26.26 13.56 23.58
C VAL A 187 -27.55 12.85 23.99
N THR A 188 -28.47 12.67 23.05
CA THR A 188 -29.78 12.07 23.30
C THR A 188 -29.94 10.70 22.66
N ARG A 189 -30.92 9.93 23.10
CA ARG A 189 -31.32 8.68 22.44
C ARG A 189 -31.68 8.89 20.98
N ALA A 190 -32.37 10.00 20.67
CA ALA A 190 -32.75 10.34 19.30
C ALA A 190 -31.51 10.58 18.41
N ASP A 191 -30.47 11.22 18.95
CA ASP A 191 -29.18 11.41 18.27
C ASP A 191 -28.49 10.07 18.01
N ALA A 192 -28.51 9.17 18.99
CA ALA A 192 -27.90 7.85 18.87
C ALA A 192 -28.59 7.00 17.80
N LEU A 193 -29.92 7.05 17.74
CA LEU A 193 -30.72 6.40 16.70
C LEU A 193 -30.43 6.99 15.32
N TYR A 194 -30.39 8.32 15.20
CA TYR A 194 -30.07 9.01 13.95
C TYR A 194 -28.70 8.61 13.39
N VAL A 195 -27.66 8.63 14.23
CA VAL A 195 -26.29 8.25 13.86
C VAL A 195 -26.19 6.78 13.39
N LEU A 196 -26.98 5.89 13.99
CA LEU A 196 -27.07 4.48 13.58
C LEU A 196 -28.01 4.25 12.38
N GLY A 197 -28.70 5.28 11.90
CA GLY A 197 -29.63 5.21 10.77
C GLY A 197 -30.98 4.56 11.12
N PHE A 198 -31.43 4.72 12.37
CA PHE A 198 -32.78 4.39 12.82
C PHE A 198 -33.66 5.65 12.89
N PRO A 199 -34.98 5.53 12.69
CA PRO A 199 -35.92 6.60 13.01
C PRO A 199 -35.85 7.01 14.50
N PRO A 200 -36.08 8.28 14.86
CA PRO A 200 -35.93 8.76 16.24
C PRO A 200 -36.95 8.19 17.23
N GLY A 201 -38.05 7.60 16.75
CA GLY A 201 -39.07 6.94 17.58
C GLY A 201 -38.96 5.41 17.60
N ASP A 202 -37.93 4.84 16.99
CA ASP A 202 -37.77 3.40 16.87
C ASP A 202 -37.22 2.80 18.18
N ASP A 203 -37.58 1.55 18.46
CA ASP A 203 -37.07 0.80 19.63
C ASP A 203 -36.34 -0.48 19.20
N PRO A 204 -35.17 -0.35 18.56
CA PRO A 204 -34.41 -1.50 18.08
C PRO A 204 -33.81 -2.28 19.25
N ASP A 205 -33.91 -3.61 19.20
CA ASP A 205 -33.31 -4.47 20.20
C ASP A 205 -31.77 -4.36 20.21
N ARG A 206 -31.14 -4.74 21.33
CA ARG A 206 -29.67 -4.67 21.50
C ARG A 206 -28.91 -5.44 20.42
N ARG A 207 -29.51 -6.49 19.85
CA ARG A 207 -28.90 -7.28 18.78
C ARG A 207 -28.87 -6.49 17.46
N THR A 208 -29.95 -5.81 17.13
CA THR A 208 -30.09 -5.00 15.92
C THR A 208 -29.18 -3.77 15.98
N VAL A 209 -29.12 -3.11 17.14
CA VAL A 209 -28.18 -2.00 17.40
C VAL A 209 -26.73 -2.44 17.17
N ARG A 210 -26.32 -3.56 17.78
CA ARG A 210 -24.95 -4.10 17.60
C ARG A 210 -24.66 -4.53 16.16
N ALA A 211 -25.64 -5.09 15.45
CA ALA A 211 -25.46 -5.48 14.06
C ALA A 211 -25.24 -4.25 13.16
N LYS A 212 -26.06 -3.21 13.36
CA LYS A 212 -25.97 -1.95 12.64
C LYS A 212 -24.66 -1.21 12.92
N PHE A 213 -24.26 -1.14 14.20
CA PHE A 213 -22.97 -0.59 14.60
C PHE A 213 -21.80 -1.31 13.92
N ARG A 214 -21.76 -2.65 13.91
CA ARG A 214 -20.65 -3.38 13.25
C ARG A 214 -20.59 -3.10 11.75
N MET A 215 -21.74 -3.00 11.09
CA MET A 215 -21.82 -2.64 9.67
C MET A 215 -21.22 -1.25 9.42
N LEU A 216 -21.68 -0.24 10.16
CA LEU A 216 -21.22 1.14 10.02
C LEU A 216 -19.76 1.33 10.45
N ALA A 217 -19.32 0.66 11.52
CA ALA A 217 -17.95 0.67 11.98
C ALA A 217 -17.01 0.08 10.92
N THR A 218 -17.40 -0.97 10.19
CA THR A 218 -16.58 -1.53 9.10
C THR A 218 -16.37 -0.52 7.97
N ILE A 219 -17.37 0.34 7.71
CA ILE A 219 -17.35 1.34 6.64
C ILE A 219 -16.58 2.60 7.07
N HIS A 220 -16.77 3.05 8.31
CA HIS A 220 -16.23 4.32 8.81
C HIS A 220 -14.99 4.16 9.69
N HIS A 221 -14.49 2.94 9.90
CA HIS A 221 -13.26 2.69 10.65
C HIS A 221 -12.14 3.56 10.08
N PRO A 222 -11.33 4.25 10.91
CA PRO A 222 -10.26 5.11 10.41
C PRO A 222 -9.22 4.38 9.55
N ASP A 223 -9.05 3.07 9.75
CA ASP A 223 -8.15 2.23 8.93
C ASP A 223 -8.80 1.72 7.62
N SER A 224 -10.08 2.01 7.39
CA SER A 224 -10.76 1.65 6.13
C SER A 224 -10.56 2.73 5.06
N ASN A 225 -10.70 2.35 3.79
CA ASN A 225 -10.57 3.27 2.66
C ASN A 225 -11.61 4.41 2.66
N HIS A 226 -12.69 4.29 3.43
CA HIS A 226 -13.74 5.31 3.62
C HIS A 226 -13.87 5.74 5.09
N GLY A 227 -12.77 5.57 5.83
CA GLY A 227 -12.68 5.89 7.24
C GLY A 227 -12.90 7.36 7.53
N ASN A 228 -13.64 7.63 8.59
CA ASN A 228 -13.84 8.99 9.08
C ASN A 228 -13.84 8.96 10.61
N HIS A 229 -12.79 9.55 11.21
CA HIS A 229 -12.60 9.61 12.66
C HIS A 229 -13.79 10.26 13.38
N HIS A 230 -14.39 11.29 12.79
CA HIS A 230 -15.50 12.02 13.38
C HIS A 230 -16.79 11.16 13.40
N ARG A 231 -17.10 10.49 12.28
CA ARG A 231 -18.22 9.53 12.20
C ARG A 231 -18.02 8.33 13.12
N MET A 232 -16.80 7.79 13.19
CA MET A 232 -16.49 6.67 14.10
C MET A 232 -16.62 7.08 15.57
N SER A 233 -16.19 8.29 15.93
CA SER A 233 -16.38 8.81 17.28
C SER A 233 -17.85 8.87 17.67
N GLN A 234 -18.72 9.40 16.80
CA GLN A 234 -20.15 9.48 17.08
C GLN A 234 -20.84 8.10 17.08
N LEU A 235 -20.40 7.15 16.26
CA LEU A 235 -20.87 5.76 16.34
C LEU A 235 -20.57 5.13 17.70
N ASN A 236 -19.40 5.44 18.29
CA ASN A 236 -19.05 4.96 19.62
C ASN A 236 -19.90 5.65 20.70
N GLN A 237 -20.07 6.98 20.61
CA GLN A 237 -20.94 7.73 21.54
C GLN A 237 -22.39 7.23 21.51
N ALA A 238 -22.93 6.93 20.31
CA ALA A 238 -24.26 6.35 20.17
C ALA A 238 -24.40 4.99 20.88
N MET A 239 -23.34 4.16 20.85
CA MET A 239 -23.34 2.89 21.56
C MET A 239 -23.24 3.04 23.08
N GLU A 240 -22.63 4.12 23.59
CA GLU A 240 -22.58 4.44 25.02
C GLU A 240 -23.96 4.87 25.51
N VAL A 241 -24.59 5.84 24.83
CA VAL A 241 -25.94 6.32 25.16
C VAL A 241 -26.99 5.20 25.16
N LEU A 242 -26.97 4.32 24.16
CA LEU A 242 -27.93 3.20 24.07
C LEU A 242 -27.60 2.01 24.98
N ARG A 243 -26.47 2.05 25.70
CA ARG A 243 -26.07 1.02 26.66
C ARG A 243 -26.42 1.38 28.10
N ASP A 244 -26.43 2.68 28.40
CA ASP A 244 -26.74 3.24 29.72
C ASP A 244 -28.25 3.41 29.99
N GLU A 245 -29.09 3.14 28.97
CA GLU A 245 -30.52 2.80 29.09
C GLU A 245 -30.75 1.28 29.24
#